data_AF-A0A3A6JZ62-F1
#
_entry.id   AF-A0A3A6JZ62-F1
#
_cell.length_a   1.000
_cell.length_b   1.000
_cell.length_c   1.000
_cell.angle_alpha   90.00
_cell.angle_beta   90.00
_cell.angle_gamma   90.00
#
_symmetry.space_group_name_H-M   'P 1'
#
loop_
_entity.id
_entity.type
_entity.pdbx_description
1 polymer ?
#
loop_
_entity_poly.entity_id
_entity_poly.type
_entity_poly.pdbx_seq_one_letter_code
_entity_poly.pdbx_strand_id
1 'polypeptide(L)'
;MEKNNIQKNKRNRKRHAELERMALYAVGVILLGLVIGLAVKNYRLKSKLDNRNEKDSVVTGTSTDSDNTNGDASVATTEKAAELKVQGTVECTDIAVPETEQEENYNGEDLADNGCPYAIKINRQENIVTIYKLDATGYYTVPVKAMRCSVSPVGETPVGLFNIQLKWDWLALFDNCYGQYVSQIDGDTLFHSVPYLDTTKDSLETWEFNKLGTGASLGCVRLCVADTKWIYENCEAGTYVDIFDSNYYGPLGRPVPVTRLDNTDETGWDPTDMVEENPTAGTAVIYGAESHSINQGENYDTMAGIWAFNSQREDVTDQLKVEGTVDNMKLGKYTVKYSFTDQGKEIWKSIEITVEDDEAPVITRVPVEIKLESYNGQADELAELVASYVNAQDGDTLIRTGVATDGNGKTLDGQALTSLGQDVICVAVNKMESKAGSYTVVCCAQDSSGNRSSYHTVTVTVEK
;
A
#
# COMPACT_ATOMS: atom_id res chain seq x y z
N MET A 1 -40.57 -17.55 -44.09
CA MET A 1 -39.65 -16.39 -44.01
C MET A 1 -40.14 -15.30 -43.05
N GLU A 2 -41.45 -15.07 -42.92
CA GLU A 2 -42.02 -13.99 -42.10
C GLU A 2 -41.81 -14.14 -40.58
N LYS A 3 -41.88 -15.37 -40.04
CA LYS A 3 -41.63 -15.66 -38.60
C LYS A 3 -40.19 -15.38 -38.15
N ASN A 4 -39.20 -15.63 -39.01
CA ASN A 4 -37.77 -15.37 -38.70
C ASN A 4 -37.45 -13.87 -38.65
N ASN A 5 -38.13 -13.06 -39.47
CA ASN A 5 -37.94 -11.60 -39.46
C ASN A 5 -38.54 -10.95 -38.20
N ILE A 6 -39.66 -11.47 -37.70
CA ILE A 6 -40.29 -10.98 -36.46
C ILE A 6 -39.41 -11.32 -35.22
N GLN A 7 -38.81 -12.51 -35.18
CA GLN A 7 -37.88 -12.89 -34.11
C GLN A 7 -36.58 -12.07 -34.13
N LYS A 8 -36.01 -11.81 -35.32
CA LYS A 8 -34.81 -10.97 -35.48
C LYS A 8 -35.08 -9.53 -35.04
N ASN A 9 -36.23 -8.96 -35.40
CA ASN A 9 -36.63 -7.62 -34.96
C ASN A 9 -36.89 -7.54 -33.44
N LYS A 10 -37.46 -8.57 -32.82
CA LYS A 10 -37.63 -8.62 -31.36
C LYS A 10 -36.28 -8.69 -30.63
N ARG A 11 -35.32 -9.48 -31.14
CA ARG A 11 -33.97 -9.63 -30.55
C ARG A 11 -33.16 -8.34 -30.67
N ASN A 12 -33.25 -7.65 -31.81
CA ASN A 12 -32.58 -6.35 -32.00
C ASN A 12 -33.16 -5.25 -31.11
N ARG A 13 -34.49 -5.19 -30.92
CA ARG A 13 -35.10 -4.24 -29.98
C ARG A 13 -34.72 -4.52 -28.53
N LYS A 14 -34.62 -5.80 -28.14
CA LYS A 14 -34.18 -6.17 -26.78
C LYS A 14 -32.72 -5.77 -26.54
N ARG A 15 -31.84 -5.98 -27.52
CA ARG A 15 -30.42 -5.60 -27.43
C ARG A 15 -30.24 -4.08 -27.38
N HIS A 16 -31.04 -3.31 -28.13
CA HIS A 16 -31.03 -1.85 -28.08
C HIS A 16 -31.50 -1.32 -26.71
N ALA A 17 -32.55 -1.91 -26.14
CA ALA A 17 -33.03 -1.55 -24.80
C ALA A 17 -32.03 -1.90 -23.69
N GLU A 18 -31.28 -3.01 -23.82
CA GLU A 18 -30.20 -3.36 -22.89
C GLU A 18 -28.99 -2.40 -23.02
N LEU A 19 -28.64 -1.98 -24.24
CA LEU A 19 -27.59 -0.99 -24.48
C LEU A 19 -27.97 0.40 -23.92
N GLU A 20 -29.21 0.85 -24.11
CA GLU A 20 -29.71 2.10 -23.50
C GLU A 20 -29.69 2.04 -21.97
N ARG A 21 -30.03 0.87 -21.39
CA ARG A 21 -29.98 0.67 -19.94
C ARG A 21 -28.55 0.70 -19.40
N MET A 22 -27.59 0.09 -20.11
CA MET A 22 -26.17 0.16 -19.75
C MET A 22 -25.60 1.58 -19.89
N ALA A 23 -26.00 2.32 -20.93
CA ALA A 23 -25.61 3.73 -21.09
C ALA A 23 -26.16 4.60 -19.96
N LEU A 24 -27.40 4.38 -19.52
CA LEU A 24 -28.00 5.07 -18.36
C LEU A 24 -27.26 4.75 -17.06
N TYR A 25 -26.84 3.51 -16.84
CA TYR A 25 -26.03 3.14 -15.67
C TYR A 25 -24.64 3.80 -15.71
N ALA A 26 -23.97 3.81 -16.87
CA ALA A 26 -22.67 4.47 -17.03
C ALA A 26 -22.75 5.98 -16.75
N VAL A 27 -23.77 6.67 -17.27
CA VAL A 27 -24.02 8.09 -16.97
C VAL A 27 -24.32 8.30 -15.48
N GLY A 28 -25.06 7.38 -14.85
CA GLY A 28 -25.33 7.42 -13.41
C GLY A 28 -24.07 7.31 -12.55
N VAL A 29 -23.14 6.41 -12.91
CA VAL A 29 -21.85 6.23 -12.22
C VAL A 29 -20.96 7.47 -12.40
N ILE A 30 -20.91 8.05 -13.59
CA ILE A 30 -20.16 9.29 -13.86
C ILE A 30 -20.72 10.46 -13.03
N LEU A 31 -22.06 10.62 -13.00
CA LEU A 31 -22.71 11.66 -12.20
C LEU A 31 -22.48 11.44 -10.70
N LEU A 32 -22.51 10.19 -10.22
CA LEU A 32 -22.19 9.87 -8.83
C LEU A 32 -20.73 10.22 -8.49
N GLY A 33 -19.79 9.88 -9.37
CA GLY A 33 -18.37 10.24 -9.23
C GLY A 33 -18.16 11.76 -9.19
N LEU A 34 -18.87 12.53 -10.03
CA LEU A 34 -18.84 14.00 -10.00
C LEU A 34 -19.42 14.57 -8.70
N VAL A 35 -20.50 14.00 -8.18
CA VAL A 35 -21.10 14.42 -6.89
C VAL A 35 -20.15 14.14 -5.73
N ILE A 36 -19.51 12.96 -5.71
CA ILE A 36 -18.49 12.60 -4.71
C ILE A 36 -17.27 13.53 -4.83
N GLY A 37 -16.77 13.77 -6.04
CA GLY A 37 -15.65 14.69 -6.29
C GLY A 37 -15.95 16.12 -5.85
N LEU A 38 -17.16 16.62 -6.10
CA LEU A 38 -17.64 17.92 -5.61
C LEU A 38 -17.75 17.94 -4.08
N ALA A 39 -18.24 16.87 -3.45
CA ALA A 39 -18.34 16.76 -1.99
C ALA A 39 -16.96 16.75 -1.33
N VAL A 40 -15.98 16.01 -1.88
CA VAL A 40 -14.59 15.98 -1.41
C VAL A 40 -13.94 17.36 -1.57
N LYS A 41 -14.14 18.03 -2.72
CA LYS A 41 -13.63 19.38 -2.95
C LYS A 41 -14.25 20.39 -1.97
N ASN A 42 -15.55 20.27 -1.69
CA ASN A 42 -16.25 21.15 -0.76
C ASN A 42 -15.82 20.90 0.70
N TYR A 43 -15.55 19.64 1.08
CA TYR A 43 -14.97 19.29 2.37
C TYR A 43 -13.55 19.85 2.53
N ARG A 44 -12.69 19.70 1.52
CA ARG A 44 -11.34 20.30 1.49
C ARG A 44 -11.38 21.83 1.57
N LEU A 45 -12.35 22.48 0.90
CA LEU A 45 -12.55 23.93 0.98
C LEU A 45 -13.01 24.38 2.37
N LYS A 46 -13.90 23.62 3.02
CA LYS A 46 -14.39 23.90 4.37
C LYS A 46 -13.29 23.73 5.42
N SER A 47 -12.51 22.65 5.35
CA SER A 47 -11.30 22.46 6.17
C SER A 47 -10.29 23.61 5.98
N LYS A 48 -10.04 24.06 4.74
CA LYS A 48 -9.17 25.22 4.48
C LYS A 48 -9.73 26.56 4.99
N LEU A 49 -11.06 26.69 5.14
CA LEU A 49 -11.71 27.89 5.68
C LEU A 49 -11.68 27.89 7.22
N ASP A 50 -11.93 26.74 7.84
CA ASP A 50 -11.86 26.56 9.29
C ASP A 50 -10.42 26.79 9.79
N ASN A 51 -9.42 26.28 9.07
CA ASN A 51 -8.00 26.55 9.36
C ASN A 51 -7.56 28.01 9.15
N ARG A 52 -8.33 28.83 8.40
CA ARG A 52 -8.07 30.28 8.28
C ARG A 52 -8.73 31.07 9.41
N ASN A 53 -9.95 30.71 9.79
CA ASN A 53 -10.66 31.40 10.86
C ASN A 53 -10.00 31.19 12.23
N GLU A 54 -9.34 30.06 12.45
CA GLU A 54 -8.56 29.81 13.67
C GLU A 54 -7.24 30.61 13.72
N LYS A 55 -6.71 31.00 12.55
CA LYS A 55 -5.51 31.84 12.43
C LYS A 55 -5.78 33.34 12.68
N ASP A 56 -7.03 33.78 12.60
CA ASP A 56 -7.44 35.19 12.76
C ASP A 56 -7.99 35.53 14.16
N SER A 57 -8.09 34.57 15.09
CA SER A 57 -8.61 34.80 16.45
C SER A 57 -7.52 34.70 17.53
N VAL A 58 -6.47 35.51 17.44
CA VAL A 58 -5.64 35.88 18.60
C VAL A 58 -5.39 37.38 18.56
N VAL A 59 -5.48 38.02 19.73
CA VAL A 59 -5.29 39.44 20.08
C VAL A 59 -6.58 40.28 20.11
N THR A 60 -7.19 40.39 21.30
CA THR A 60 -7.19 41.63 22.12
C THR A 60 -7.72 41.30 23.51
N GLY A 61 -6.97 41.66 24.55
CA GLY A 61 -7.41 41.55 25.94
C GLY A 61 -8.20 42.79 26.40
N THR A 62 -8.97 42.66 27.47
CA THR A 62 -9.02 43.60 28.60
C THR A 62 -9.91 43.09 29.74
N SER A 63 -9.43 43.28 30.95
CA SER A 63 -10.04 42.96 32.25
C SER A 63 -11.24 43.84 32.60
N THR A 64 -12.16 43.33 33.42
CA THR A 64 -12.81 44.08 34.53
C THR A 64 -13.40 43.12 35.57
N ASP A 65 -13.14 43.42 36.85
CA ASP A 65 -13.67 42.82 38.07
C ASP A 65 -15.20 42.96 38.24
N SER A 66 -15.82 42.03 38.98
CA SER A 66 -16.47 42.31 40.28
C SER A 66 -17.27 41.11 40.86
N ASP A 67 -17.01 40.85 42.15
CA ASP A 67 -17.89 40.41 43.25
C ASP A 67 -18.55 39.00 43.34
N ASN A 68 -17.94 38.21 44.24
CA ASN A 68 -18.48 37.65 45.49
C ASN A 68 -19.80 36.84 45.53
N THR A 69 -19.72 35.58 45.97
CA THR A 69 -20.32 35.10 47.24
C THR A 69 -19.94 33.65 47.58
N ASN A 70 -19.80 33.40 48.90
CA ASN A 70 -19.35 32.21 49.60
C ASN A 70 -20.12 30.90 49.35
N GLY A 71 -19.40 29.78 49.40
CA GLY A 71 -19.94 28.43 49.63
C GLY A 71 -18.82 27.43 49.92
N ASP A 72 -18.63 27.12 51.21
CA ASP A 72 -17.65 26.20 51.79
C ASP A 72 -17.98 24.73 51.45
N ALA A 73 -17.06 24.03 50.80
CA ALA A 73 -16.95 22.57 50.83
C ALA A 73 -15.57 22.16 50.28
N SER A 74 -14.80 21.46 51.11
CA SER A 74 -13.46 20.94 50.87
C SER A 74 -13.31 20.23 49.51
N VAL A 75 -12.67 20.90 48.56
CA VAL A 75 -12.15 20.33 47.32
C VAL A 75 -10.64 20.20 47.50
N ALA A 76 -10.12 19.00 47.24
CA ALA A 76 -8.69 18.76 47.14
C ALA A 76 -8.10 19.76 46.13
N THR A 77 -7.28 20.68 46.64
CA THR A 77 -6.53 21.63 45.85
C THR A 77 -5.57 20.85 44.96
N THR A 78 -5.94 20.64 43.71
CA THR A 78 -4.97 20.53 42.62
C THR A 78 -4.32 21.91 42.52
N GLU A 79 -3.15 22.06 43.14
CA GLU A 79 -2.28 23.20 42.86
C GLU A 79 -2.09 23.26 41.35
N LYS A 80 -2.55 24.35 40.73
CA LYS A 80 -2.25 24.65 39.34
C LYS A 80 -0.72 24.73 39.25
N ALA A 81 -0.09 23.74 38.63
CA ALA A 81 1.35 23.69 38.46
C ALA A 81 1.86 25.02 37.90
N ALA A 82 2.96 25.53 38.45
CA ALA A 82 3.54 26.79 37.99
C ALA A 82 3.89 26.67 36.50
N GLU A 83 3.57 27.67 35.67
CA GLU A 83 3.94 27.67 34.25
C GLU A 83 5.46 27.83 34.10
N LEU A 84 6.07 27.07 33.19
CA LEU A 84 7.49 27.20 32.86
C LEU A 84 7.73 28.52 32.10
N LYS A 85 8.70 29.30 32.56
CA LYS A 85 9.07 30.57 31.94
C LYS A 85 10.37 30.44 31.17
N VAL A 86 10.28 30.71 29.87
CA VAL A 86 11.44 30.73 28.96
C VAL A 86 12.12 32.09 29.01
N GLN A 87 13.45 32.08 29.15
CA GLN A 87 14.27 33.26 29.06
C GLN A 87 14.86 33.45 27.66
N GLY A 88 14.73 34.67 27.13
CA GLY A 88 15.32 35.05 25.85
C GLY A 88 14.63 34.41 24.65
N THR A 89 15.31 34.48 23.51
CA THR A 89 14.85 33.87 22.25
C THR A 89 15.34 32.44 22.14
N VAL A 90 14.45 31.52 21.76
CA VAL A 90 14.80 30.12 21.49
C VAL A 90 15.26 30.00 20.04
N GLU A 91 16.52 29.65 19.86
CA GLU A 91 17.09 29.33 18.55
C GLU A 91 16.65 27.92 18.13
N CYS A 92 16.20 27.78 16.88
CA CYS A 92 15.83 26.47 16.31
C CYS A 92 16.69 26.17 15.09
N THR A 93 16.91 24.87 14.87
CA THR A 93 17.55 24.37 13.65
C THR A 93 16.51 23.70 12.77
N ASP A 94 16.49 24.05 11.49
CA ASP A 94 15.70 23.34 10.49
C ASP A 94 16.47 22.09 10.04
N ILE A 95 15.77 20.98 9.91
CA ILE A 95 16.29 19.67 9.54
C ILE A 95 15.85 19.40 8.11
N ALA A 96 16.83 19.12 7.23
CA ALA A 96 16.53 18.68 5.89
C ALA A 96 15.90 17.27 5.96
N VAL A 97 14.63 17.18 5.60
CA VAL A 97 13.99 15.90 5.32
C VAL A 97 14.30 15.58 3.86
N PRO A 98 14.86 14.40 3.55
CA PRO A 98 15.00 13.99 2.16
C PRO A 98 13.61 14.00 1.54
N GLU A 99 13.40 14.83 0.51
CA GLU A 99 12.17 14.78 -0.26
C GLU A 99 12.10 13.38 -0.89
N THR A 100 11.08 12.60 -0.53
CA THR A 100 10.64 11.50 -1.36
C THR A 100 10.11 12.14 -2.62
N GLU A 101 10.89 12.08 -3.70
CA GLU A 101 10.37 12.38 -5.03
C GLU A 101 9.11 11.51 -5.20
N GLN A 102 7.94 12.14 -5.23
CA GLN A 102 6.77 11.48 -5.77
C GLN A 102 7.13 11.21 -7.23
N GLU A 103 7.55 9.99 -7.54
CA GLU A 103 7.57 9.51 -8.91
C GLU A 103 6.10 9.50 -9.38
N GLU A 104 5.59 10.66 -9.79
CA GLU A 104 4.28 10.84 -10.43
C GLU A 104 4.18 10.02 -11.73
N ASN A 105 5.26 9.37 -12.14
CA ASN A 105 5.33 8.56 -13.32
C ASN A 105 5.38 7.10 -12.93
N TYR A 106 4.27 6.38 -13.11
CA TYR A 106 4.32 4.94 -13.31
C TYR A 106 5.02 4.67 -14.67
N ASN A 107 6.34 4.86 -14.59
CA ASN A 107 7.42 4.84 -15.57
C ASN A 107 7.09 4.52 -17.02
N GLY A 108 6.76 5.56 -17.79
CA GLY A 108 6.98 5.55 -19.24
C GLY A 108 6.04 6.47 -20.01
N GLU A 109 6.35 6.67 -21.29
CA GLU A 109 5.35 7.21 -22.22
C GLU A 109 4.18 6.21 -22.32
N ASP A 110 2.97 6.73 -22.44
CA ASP A 110 1.81 5.91 -22.78
C ASP A 110 2.12 5.15 -24.08
N LEU A 111 2.18 3.82 -24.00
CA LEU A 111 2.53 2.97 -25.14
C LEU A 111 1.39 3.06 -26.15
N ALA A 112 1.68 3.61 -27.33
CA ALA A 112 0.70 3.69 -28.41
C ALA A 112 0.37 2.30 -28.97
N ASP A 113 -0.83 2.16 -29.52
CA ASP A 113 -1.29 0.96 -30.21
C ASP A 113 -0.28 0.49 -31.28
N ASN A 114 0.17 -0.76 -31.15
CA ASN A 114 1.03 -1.43 -32.11
C ASN A 114 0.32 -2.58 -32.85
N GLY A 115 -0.99 -2.71 -32.67
CA GLY A 115 -1.84 -3.75 -33.25
C GLY A 115 -2.00 -4.99 -32.36
N CYS A 116 -1.29 -5.08 -31.23
CA CYS A 116 -1.46 -6.19 -30.28
C CYS A 116 -2.64 -5.93 -29.33
N PRO A 117 -3.36 -6.97 -28.86
CA PRO A 117 -4.47 -6.79 -27.93
C PRO A 117 -4.03 -6.27 -26.56
N TYR A 118 -2.79 -6.55 -26.19
CA TYR A 118 -2.21 -6.22 -24.89
C TYR A 118 -0.79 -5.66 -25.02
N ALA A 119 -0.35 -4.98 -23.96
CA ALA A 119 1.03 -4.67 -23.66
C ALA A 119 1.36 -5.11 -22.23
N ILE A 120 2.63 -5.39 -21.96
CA ILE A 120 3.12 -5.90 -20.67
C ILE A 120 4.07 -4.88 -20.07
N LYS A 121 3.89 -4.58 -18.79
CA LYS A 121 4.77 -3.74 -17.99
C LYS A 121 5.32 -4.55 -16.82
N ILE A 122 6.64 -4.52 -16.61
CA ILE A 122 7.32 -5.28 -15.56
C ILE A 122 8.01 -4.28 -14.62
N ASN A 123 7.52 -4.20 -13.39
CA ASN A 123 8.24 -3.54 -12.31
C ASN A 123 9.21 -4.55 -11.70
N ARG A 124 10.50 -4.36 -11.99
CA ARG A 124 11.60 -5.24 -11.57
C ARG A 124 11.91 -5.09 -10.08
N GLN A 125 11.80 -3.88 -9.55
CA GLN A 125 12.00 -3.61 -8.12
C GLN A 125 10.97 -4.35 -7.27
N GLU A 126 9.69 -4.30 -7.68
CA GLU A 126 8.60 -4.88 -6.90
C GLU A 126 8.20 -6.30 -7.31
N ASN A 127 8.83 -6.84 -8.36
CA ASN A 127 8.56 -8.17 -8.90
C ASN A 127 7.09 -8.37 -9.33
N ILE A 128 6.59 -7.42 -10.13
CA ILE A 128 5.20 -7.40 -10.60
C ILE A 128 5.16 -7.28 -12.12
N VAL A 129 4.40 -8.17 -12.76
CA VAL A 129 4.02 -8.05 -14.17
C VAL A 129 2.59 -7.54 -14.23
N THR A 130 2.34 -6.48 -14.98
CA THR A 130 0.99 -5.93 -15.21
C THR A 130 0.67 -5.92 -16.70
N ILE A 131 -0.51 -6.43 -17.03
CA ILE A 131 -1.03 -6.49 -18.40
C ILE A 131 -1.98 -5.31 -18.63
N TYR A 132 -1.80 -4.63 -19.75
CA TYR A 132 -2.59 -3.49 -20.17
C TYR A 132 -3.30 -3.76 -21.49
N LYS A 133 -4.52 -3.24 -21.63
CA LYS A 133 -5.23 -3.13 -22.92
C LYS A 133 -5.32 -1.66 -23.35
N LEU A 134 -5.69 -1.47 -24.60
CA LEU A 134 -5.96 -0.15 -25.17
C LEU A 134 -7.13 0.55 -24.45
N ASP A 135 -6.94 1.84 -24.20
CA ASP A 135 -8.00 2.77 -23.88
C ASP A 135 -8.71 3.28 -25.15
N ALA A 136 -9.67 4.20 -24.97
CA ALA A 136 -10.42 4.80 -26.07
C ALA A 136 -9.59 5.76 -26.94
N THR A 137 -8.40 6.15 -26.49
CA THR A 137 -7.48 7.06 -27.19
C THR A 137 -6.37 6.34 -27.95
N GLY A 138 -6.29 5.01 -27.85
CA GLY A 138 -5.32 4.19 -28.59
C GLY A 138 -4.00 4.00 -27.85
N TYR A 139 -4.02 4.03 -26.51
CA TYR A 139 -2.85 3.78 -25.66
C TYR A 139 -3.09 2.65 -24.67
N TYR A 140 -2.06 1.86 -24.37
CA TYR A 140 -2.13 0.75 -23.41
C TYR A 140 -2.10 1.26 -21.96
N THR A 141 -3.20 1.85 -21.49
CA THR A 141 -3.30 2.47 -20.15
C THR A 141 -4.34 1.82 -19.25
N VAL A 142 -5.15 0.87 -19.76
CA VAL A 142 -6.16 0.19 -18.94
C VAL A 142 -5.59 -1.13 -18.40
N PRO A 143 -5.26 -1.21 -17.10
CA PRO A 143 -4.76 -2.45 -16.52
C PRO A 143 -5.86 -3.51 -16.47
N VAL A 144 -5.52 -4.77 -16.73
CA VAL A 144 -6.48 -5.88 -16.74
C VAL A 144 -6.03 -7.08 -15.90
N LYS A 145 -4.75 -7.20 -15.59
CA LYS A 145 -4.20 -8.30 -14.79
C LYS A 145 -2.87 -7.90 -14.17
N ALA A 146 -2.68 -8.24 -12.91
CA ALA A 146 -1.39 -8.19 -12.24
C ALA A 146 -0.98 -9.61 -11.85
N MET A 147 0.28 -9.95 -12.07
CA MET A 147 0.87 -11.26 -11.84
C MET A 147 2.11 -11.10 -10.97
N ARG A 148 2.31 -12.02 -10.03
CA ARG A 148 3.52 -12.04 -9.22
C ARG A 148 4.63 -12.73 -10.00
N CYS A 149 5.80 -12.10 -10.11
CA CYS A 149 6.93 -12.69 -10.80
C CYS A 149 8.17 -12.76 -9.92
N SER A 150 9.28 -13.28 -10.46
CA SER A 150 10.61 -13.18 -9.88
C SER A 150 11.61 -12.87 -10.99
N VAL A 151 12.28 -11.72 -10.86
CA VAL A 151 13.33 -11.23 -11.78
C VAL A 151 14.71 -11.36 -11.14
N SER A 152 15.76 -10.85 -11.79
CA SER A 152 17.11 -10.83 -11.21
C SER A 152 17.22 -9.84 -10.04
N PRO A 153 17.76 -10.25 -8.87
CA PRO A 153 17.97 -9.35 -7.74
C PRO A 153 19.14 -8.37 -7.93
N VAL A 154 19.99 -8.58 -8.95
CA VAL A 154 21.23 -7.80 -9.18
C VAL A 154 21.24 -7.09 -10.53
N GLY A 155 20.07 -6.96 -11.17
CA GLY A 155 19.89 -6.11 -12.34
C GLY A 155 20.18 -6.75 -13.70
N GLU A 156 20.35 -8.07 -13.78
CA GLU A 156 20.57 -8.80 -15.05
C GLU A 156 19.33 -8.80 -15.96
N THR A 157 18.14 -8.65 -15.39
CA THR A 157 16.91 -8.45 -16.18
C THR A 157 16.95 -7.03 -16.76
N PRO A 158 17.04 -6.83 -18.09
CA PRO A 158 17.29 -5.51 -18.67
C PRO A 158 16.10 -4.57 -18.50
N VAL A 159 16.37 -3.26 -18.40
CA VAL A 159 15.35 -2.20 -18.44
C VAL A 159 15.19 -1.65 -19.86
N GLY A 160 13.99 -1.23 -20.21
CA GLY A 160 13.65 -0.64 -21.50
C GLY A 160 12.41 -1.26 -22.15
N LEU A 161 12.14 -0.80 -23.38
CA LEU A 161 11.01 -1.25 -24.18
C LEU A 161 11.44 -2.34 -25.17
N PHE A 162 10.83 -3.51 -25.06
CA PHE A 162 11.05 -4.70 -25.86
C PHE A 162 9.73 -5.18 -26.47
N ASN A 163 9.78 -6.30 -27.19
CA ASN A 163 8.58 -6.98 -27.65
C ASN A 163 8.79 -8.49 -27.68
N ILE A 164 7.72 -9.25 -27.41
CA ILE A 164 7.75 -10.72 -27.47
C ILE A 164 8.23 -11.17 -28.84
N GLN A 165 9.21 -12.08 -28.86
CA GLN A 165 9.76 -12.67 -30.09
C GLN A 165 9.28 -14.12 -30.26
N LEU A 166 10.14 -15.05 -29.88
CA LEU A 166 9.96 -16.49 -30.05
C LEU A 166 9.29 -17.11 -28.84
N LYS A 167 8.65 -18.28 -29.05
CA LYS A 167 7.85 -18.96 -28.04
C LYS A 167 8.07 -20.47 -28.10
N TRP A 168 8.12 -21.11 -26.95
CA TRP A 168 8.29 -22.56 -26.82
C TRP A 168 7.45 -23.13 -25.68
N ASP A 169 6.84 -24.29 -25.88
CA ASP A 169 6.14 -25.00 -24.81
C ASP A 169 7.11 -25.39 -23.68
N TRP A 170 8.32 -25.82 -24.05
CA TRP A 170 9.43 -26.11 -23.15
C TRP A 170 10.74 -25.55 -23.74
N LEU A 171 11.58 -24.98 -22.88
CA LEU A 171 12.94 -24.58 -23.24
C LEU A 171 13.93 -24.99 -22.16
N ALA A 172 15.08 -25.50 -22.56
CA ALA A 172 16.22 -25.69 -21.67
C ALA A 172 16.77 -24.32 -21.26
N LEU A 173 16.98 -24.14 -19.97
CA LEU A 173 17.48 -22.91 -19.36
C LEU A 173 18.92 -23.10 -18.88
N PHE A 174 19.51 -22.03 -18.35
CA PHE A 174 20.79 -22.09 -17.67
C PHE A 174 20.72 -23.02 -16.44
N ASP A 175 21.85 -23.61 -16.03
CA ASP A 175 21.94 -24.59 -14.93
C ASP A 175 21.18 -25.92 -15.12
N ASN A 176 20.97 -26.33 -16.38
CA ASN A 176 20.39 -27.64 -16.70
C ASN A 176 18.98 -27.85 -16.12
N CYS A 177 18.20 -26.78 -16.07
CA CYS A 177 16.77 -26.80 -15.74
C CYS A 177 15.93 -26.43 -16.98
N TYR A 178 14.62 -26.47 -16.84
CA TYR A 178 13.67 -26.25 -17.93
C TYR A 178 12.55 -25.31 -17.51
N GLY A 179 12.05 -24.51 -18.45
CA GLY A 179 10.89 -23.65 -18.26
C GLY A 179 9.73 -24.07 -19.16
N GLN A 180 8.50 -23.99 -18.64
CA GLN A 180 7.28 -24.15 -19.41
C GLN A 180 6.77 -22.81 -19.96
N TYR A 181 6.04 -22.86 -21.07
CA TYR A 181 5.29 -21.74 -21.66
C TYR A 181 6.17 -20.50 -21.91
N VAL A 182 7.33 -20.74 -22.52
CA VAL A 182 8.39 -19.74 -22.65
C VAL A 182 8.06 -18.73 -23.74
N SER A 183 8.21 -17.43 -23.42
CA SER A 183 8.11 -16.33 -24.38
C SER A 183 9.36 -15.44 -24.27
N GLN A 184 10.11 -15.30 -25.36
CA GLN A 184 11.34 -14.51 -25.40
C GLN A 184 11.02 -13.02 -25.40
N ILE A 185 11.71 -12.27 -24.53
CA ILE A 185 11.64 -10.81 -24.45
C ILE A 185 12.79 -10.18 -25.26
N ASP A 186 14.03 -10.49 -24.88
CA ASP A 186 15.25 -10.01 -25.55
C ASP A 186 16.43 -10.92 -25.24
N GLY A 187 17.15 -11.38 -26.27
CA GLY A 187 18.27 -12.32 -26.11
C GLY A 187 17.89 -13.53 -25.24
N ASP A 188 18.59 -13.69 -24.12
CA ASP A 188 18.36 -14.77 -23.14
C ASP A 188 17.36 -14.38 -22.02
N THR A 189 16.73 -13.22 -22.12
CA THR A 189 15.66 -12.78 -21.20
C THR A 189 14.32 -13.34 -21.65
N LEU A 190 13.73 -14.17 -20.81
CA LEU A 190 12.51 -14.92 -21.13
C LEU A 190 11.46 -14.70 -20.06
N PHE A 191 10.18 -14.65 -20.45
CA PHE A 191 9.11 -15.13 -19.58
C PHE A 191 9.14 -16.67 -19.58
N HIS A 192 9.07 -17.28 -18.41
CA HIS A 192 8.87 -18.72 -18.28
C HIS A 192 8.27 -19.08 -16.91
N SER A 193 7.73 -20.30 -16.78
CA SER A 193 7.32 -20.83 -15.47
C SER A 193 8.50 -20.86 -14.50
N VAL A 194 8.27 -20.97 -13.20
CA VAL A 194 9.33 -21.38 -12.27
C VAL A 194 10.06 -22.64 -12.81
N PRO A 195 11.40 -22.75 -12.65
CA PRO A 195 12.17 -23.85 -13.23
C PRO A 195 11.75 -25.26 -12.79
N TYR A 196 12.01 -26.21 -13.68
CA TYR A 196 11.81 -27.64 -13.50
C TYR A 196 13.14 -28.38 -13.70
N LEU A 197 13.33 -29.49 -12.97
CA LEU A 197 14.52 -30.34 -13.07
C LEU A 197 14.55 -31.16 -14.37
N ASP A 198 13.39 -31.42 -14.98
CA ASP A 198 13.23 -32.08 -16.28
C ASP A 198 12.06 -31.44 -17.05
N THR A 199 11.81 -31.89 -18.28
CA THR A 199 10.66 -31.55 -19.11
C THR A 199 9.36 -32.25 -18.70
N THR A 200 9.31 -32.79 -17.47
CA THR A 200 8.11 -33.38 -16.88
C THR A 200 7.46 -32.39 -15.92
N LYS A 201 6.12 -32.32 -15.94
CA LYS A 201 5.34 -31.33 -15.16
C LYS A 201 5.32 -31.58 -13.65
N ASP A 202 5.86 -32.72 -13.21
CA ASP A 202 6.01 -33.15 -11.82
C ASP A 202 7.44 -32.96 -11.28
N SER A 203 8.24 -32.10 -11.91
CA SER A 203 9.64 -31.87 -11.53
C SER A 203 9.96 -30.41 -11.16
N LEU A 204 8.94 -29.63 -10.76
CA LEU A 204 9.05 -28.24 -10.34
C LEU A 204 10.07 -28.09 -9.21
N GLU A 205 10.93 -27.08 -9.31
CA GLU A 205 11.77 -26.62 -8.21
C GLU A 205 10.91 -25.86 -7.20
N THR A 206 10.27 -26.58 -6.27
CA THR A 206 9.35 -26.00 -5.28
C THR A 206 10.00 -24.93 -4.39
N TRP A 207 11.30 -25.04 -4.15
CA TRP A 207 12.06 -24.01 -3.43
C TRP A 207 12.23 -22.71 -4.23
N GLU A 208 12.26 -22.75 -5.56
CA GLU A 208 12.22 -21.56 -6.41
C GLU A 208 10.79 -21.03 -6.53
N PHE A 209 9.77 -21.89 -6.54
CA PHE A 209 8.37 -21.47 -6.57
C PHE A 209 8.03 -20.62 -5.34
N ASN A 210 8.49 -21.05 -4.17
CA ASN A 210 8.34 -20.34 -2.91
C ASN A 210 9.10 -18.99 -2.85
N LYS A 211 9.91 -18.65 -3.87
CA LYS A 211 10.56 -17.34 -4.01
C LYS A 211 9.78 -16.38 -4.91
N LEU A 212 8.68 -16.81 -5.54
CA LEU A 212 7.85 -15.92 -6.37
C LEU A 212 7.48 -14.66 -5.61
N GLY A 213 7.78 -13.51 -6.20
CA GLY A 213 7.65 -12.22 -5.56
C GLY A 213 8.91 -11.69 -4.90
N THR A 214 10.04 -12.36 -5.08
CA THR A 214 11.36 -11.88 -4.68
C THR A 214 12.33 -11.96 -5.86
N GLY A 215 13.39 -11.15 -5.86
CA GLY A 215 14.45 -11.26 -6.86
C GLY A 215 15.19 -12.60 -6.70
N ALA A 216 15.01 -13.52 -7.65
CA ALA A 216 15.49 -14.89 -7.56
C ALA A 216 16.04 -15.47 -8.87
N SER A 217 15.85 -14.79 -10.00
CA SER A 217 16.30 -15.28 -11.30
C SER A 217 17.73 -14.84 -11.64
N LEU A 218 18.30 -15.43 -12.70
CA LEU A 218 19.57 -15.00 -13.28
C LEU A 218 19.40 -13.96 -14.41
N GLY A 219 18.17 -13.49 -14.67
CA GLY A 219 17.88 -12.54 -15.76
C GLY A 219 16.47 -12.68 -16.33
N CYS A 220 15.91 -13.89 -16.33
CA CYS A 220 14.54 -14.16 -16.79
C CYS A 220 13.45 -13.63 -15.85
N VAL A 221 12.20 -13.63 -16.31
CA VAL A 221 11.00 -13.29 -15.55
C VAL A 221 10.24 -14.59 -15.27
N ARG A 222 10.34 -15.08 -14.03
CA ARG A 222 9.70 -16.33 -13.59
C ARG A 222 8.30 -16.07 -13.07
N LEU A 223 7.31 -16.88 -13.44
CA LEU A 223 5.95 -16.83 -12.87
C LEU A 223 5.43 -18.24 -12.57
N CYS A 224 4.30 -18.36 -11.89
CA CYS A 224 3.59 -19.65 -11.83
C CYS A 224 3.11 -20.06 -13.23
N VAL A 225 2.74 -21.33 -13.39
CA VAL A 225 2.29 -21.87 -14.67
C VAL A 225 1.04 -21.14 -15.18
N ALA A 226 0.03 -20.87 -14.36
CA ALA A 226 -1.18 -20.18 -14.83
C ALA A 226 -0.88 -18.79 -15.42
N ASP A 227 -0.04 -17.99 -14.73
CA ASP A 227 0.33 -16.65 -15.19
C ASP A 227 1.20 -16.70 -16.46
N THR A 228 2.23 -17.55 -16.47
CA THR A 228 3.11 -17.69 -17.64
C THR A 228 2.33 -18.20 -18.86
N LYS A 229 1.48 -19.21 -18.66
CA LYS A 229 0.62 -19.75 -19.72
C LYS A 229 -0.34 -18.71 -20.24
N TRP A 230 -0.91 -17.85 -19.38
CA TRP A 230 -1.76 -16.76 -19.83
C TRP A 230 -1.01 -15.81 -20.77
N ILE A 231 0.23 -15.42 -20.44
CA ILE A 231 1.08 -14.61 -21.34
C ILE A 231 1.32 -15.38 -22.64
N TYR A 232 1.69 -16.65 -22.55
CA TYR A 232 1.94 -17.51 -23.69
C TYR A 232 0.71 -17.71 -24.60
N GLU A 233 -0.51 -17.64 -24.10
CA GLU A 233 -1.71 -17.83 -24.93
C GLU A 233 -2.29 -16.51 -25.45
N ASN A 234 -2.09 -15.40 -24.73
CA ASN A 234 -2.75 -14.12 -25.02
C ASN A 234 -1.84 -13.04 -25.61
N CYS A 235 -0.52 -13.21 -25.52
CA CYS A 235 0.46 -12.24 -26.00
C CYS A 235 1.29 -12.85 -27.15
N GLU A 236 0.98 -12.45 -28.38
CA GLU A 236 1.68 -12.90 -29.59
C GLU A 236 3.01 -12.15 -29.80
N ALA A 237 3.80 -12.61 -30.77
CA ALA A 237 5.01 -11.90 -31.19
C ALA A 237 4.69 -10.45 -31.59
N GLY A 238 5.52 -9.51 -31.16
CA GLY A 238 5.28 -8.07 -31.31
C GLY A 238 4.58 -7.41 -30.12
N THR A 239 4.01 -8.17 -29.18
CA THR A 239 3.44 -7.62 -27.94
C THR A 239 4.51 -6.83 -27.18
N TYR A 240 4.25 -5.57 -26.84
CA TYR A 240 5.20 -4.76 -26.08
C TYR A 240 5.47 -5.32 -24.70
N VAL A 241 6.73 -5.23 -24.27
CA VAL A 241 7.21 -5.56 -22.93
C VAL A 241 8.09 -4.42 -22.45
N ASP A 242 7.59 -3.62 -21.53
CA ASP A 242 8.30 -2.48 -20.94
C ASP A 242 8.78 -2.85 -19.54
N ILE A 243 10.09 -2.79 -19.31
CA ILE A 243 10.72 -3.21 -18.05
C ILE A 243 11.37 -2.01 -17.39
N PHE A 244 11.00 -1.75 -16.13
CA PHE A 244 11.46 -0.59 -15.37
C PHE A 244 11.62 -0.93 -13.89
N ASP A 245 12.24 -0.01 -13.14
CA ASP A 245 12.30 -0.01 -11.68
C ASP A 245 11.40 1.10 -11.15
N SER A 246 10.57 0.83 -10.15
CA SER A 246 9.81 1.86 -9.42
C SER A 246 9.40 1.31 -8.06
N ASN A 247 9.28 2.15 -7.04
CA ASN A 247 8.66 1.78 -5.76
C ASN A 247 7.13 1.69 -5.84
N TYR A 248 6.54 2.17 -6.93
CA TYR A 248 5.10 2.09 -7.14
C TYR A 248 4.70 0.72 -7.71
N TYR A 249 3.92 -0.05 -6.93
CA TYR A 249 3.48 -1.40 -7.30
C TYR A 249 2.69 -1.47 -8.62
N GLY A 250 2.02 -0.37 -8.98
CA GLY A 250 1.14 -0.28 -10.14
C GLY A 250 -0.34 -0.12 -9.77
N PRO A 251 -1.20 0.12 -10.76
CA PRO A 251 -2.59 0.53 -10.54
C PRO A 251 -3.48 -0.56 -9.97
N LEU A 252 -3.10 -1.83 -10.10
CA LEU A 252 -3.81 -2.97 -9.48
C LEU A 252 -3.23 -3.36 -8.12
N GLY A 253 -2.16 -2.68 -7.68
CA GLY A 253 -1.46 -3.03 -6.46
C GLY A 253 -0.59 -4.28 -6.58
N ARG A 254 -0.18 -4.78 -5.42
CA ARG A 254 0.73 -5.91 -5.29
C ARG A 254 -0.04 -7.25 -5.27
N PRO A 255 0.05 -8.09 -6.32
CA PRO A 255 -0.49 -9.44 -6.25
C PRO A 255 0.26 -10.26 -5.20
N VAL A 256 -0.47 -11.04 -4.41
CA VAL A 256 0.12 -11.90 -3.37
C VAL A 256 0.63 -13.20 -4.00
N PRO A 257 1.76 -13.77 -3.55
CA PRO A 257 2.22 -15.06 -4.04
C PRO A 257 1.13 -16.13 -3.93
N VAL A 258 1.06 -16.98 -4.95
CA VAL A 258 0.26 -18.20 -4.92
C VAL A 258 0.79 -19.08 -3.78
N THR A 259 -0.12 -19.69 -3.03
CA THR A 259 0.06 -20.59 -1.88
C THR A 259 1.48 -21.14 -1.70
N ARG A 260 2.03 -20.97 -0.49
CA ARG A 260 3.35 -21.52 -0.14
C ARG A 260 3.31 -23.05 -0.15
N LEU A 261 4.24 -23.66 -0.87
CA LEU A 261 4.42 -25.10 -0.99
C LEU A 261 5.29 -25.63 0.15
N ASP A 262 4.89 -26.74 0.79
CA ASP A 262 5.66 -27.34 1.87
C ASP A 262 6.76 -28.24 1.30
N ASN A 263 8.03 -27.94 1.61
CA ASN A 263 9.21 -28.58 1.00
C ASN A 263 9.48 -30.04 1.48
N THR A 264 8.51 -30.73 2.09
CA THR A 264 8.81 -32.00 2.79
C THR A 264 8.24 -33.25 2.12
N ASP A 265 7.19 -33.18 1.29
CA ASP A 265 6.55 -34.38 0.71
C ASP A 265 5.93 -34.17 -0.69
N GLU A 266 6.24 -33.07 -1.38
CA GLU A 266 5.49 -32.65 -2.57
C GLU A 266 6.03 -33.18 -3.91
N THR A 267 5.07 -33.55 -4.76
CA THR A 267 5.17 -34.25 -6.04
C THR A 267 5.82 -33.44 -7.18
N GLY A 268 6.48 -32.31 -6.90
CA GLY A 268 7.09 -31.44 -7.91
C GLY A 268 6.10 -30.80 -8.89
N TRP A 269 4.85 -30.55 -8.48
CA TRP A 269 3.84 -29.93 -9.34
C TRP A 269 3.66 -28.45 -9.01
N ASP A 270 3.43 -27.64 -10.03
CA ASP A 270 2.91 -26.28 -9.84
C ASP A 270 1.41 -26.38 -9.54
N PRO A 271 0.92 -25.85 -8.41
CA PRO A 271 -0.49 -25.97 -8.04
C PRO A 271 -1.44 -25.30 -9.03
N THR A 272 -0.94 -24.40 -9.88
CA THR A 272 -1.71 -23.69 -10.89
C THR A 272 -1.69 -24.37 -12.26
N ASP A 273 -0.94 -25.48 -12.43
CA ASP A 273 -0.91 -26.25 -13.67
C ASP A 273 -2.08 -27.24 -13.76
N MET A 274 -3.18 -26.80 -14.38
CA MET A 274 -4.46 -27.51 -14.41
C MET A 274 -4.52 -28.69 -15.40
N VAL A 275 -3.42 -29.42 -15.58
CA VAL A 275 -3.41 -30.67 -16.35
C VAL A 275 -4.01 -31.84 -15.59
N GLU A 276 -4.27 -32.94 -16.29
CA GLU A 276 -4.96 -34.10 -15.72
C GLU A 276 -4.18 -34.82 -14.65
N GLU A 277 -2.87 -34.91 -14.87
CA GLU A 277 -1.93 -35.67 -14.06
C GLU A 277 -1.56 -34.96 -12.76
N ASN A 278 -1.84 -33.65 -12.65
CA ASN A 278 -1.48 -32.87 -11.47
C ASN A 278 -2.36 -33.31 -10.28
N PRO A 279 -1.77 -33.83 -9.19
CA PRO A 279 -2.53 -34.34 -8.04
C PRO A 279 -3.22 -33.23 -7.24
N THR A 280 -2.78 -31.99 -7.39
CA THR A 280 -3.43 -30.81 -6.81
C THR A 280 -4.58 -30.28 -7.68
N ALA A 281 -4.67 -30.74 -8.95
CA ALA A 281 -5.72 -30.38 -9.88
C ALA A 281 -6.91 -31.35 -9.80
N GLY A 282 -8.14 -30.84 -10.00
CA GLY A 282 -9.37 -31.64 -9.99
C GLY A 282 -10.31 -31.41 -8.80
N THR A 283 -9.90 -30.59 -7.83
CA THR A 283 -10.83 -29.91 -6.91
C THR A 283 -10.99 -28.46 -7.31
N ALA A 284 -12.21 -27.94 -7.29
CA ALA A 284 -12.46 -26.54 -7.51
C ALA A 284 -11.74 -25.67 -6.45
N VAL A 285 -11.03 -24.64 -6.88
CA VAL A 285 -10.01 -23.95 -6.07
C VAL A 285 -9.90 -22.47 -6.43
N ILE A 286 -9.48 -21.66 -5.46
CA ILE A 286 -9.19 -20.22 -5.60
C ILE A 286 -7.74 -19.98 -5.14
N TYR A 287 -6.88 -19.53 -6.05
CA TYR A 287 -5.48 -19.16 -5.79
C TYR A 287 -5.30 -17.64 -5.69
N GLY A 288 -4.21 -17.22 -5.06
CA GLY A 288 -3.84 -15.81 -4.87
C GLY A 288 -4.63 -15.08 -3.77
N ALA A 289 -5.76 -15.64 -3.33
CA ALA A 289 -6.55 -15.10 -2.22
C ALA A 289 -5.93 -15.50 -0.88
N GLU A 290 -4.90 -14.78 -0.42
CA GLU A 290 -4.30 -14.95 0.91
C GLU A 290 -4.40 -13.67 1.74
N SER A 291 -4.57 -13.80 3.07
CA SER A 291 -4.57 -12.65 3.98
C SER A 291 -3.20 -11.98 4.02
N HIS A 292 -3.18 -10.65 4.00
CA HIS A 292 -1.94 -9.85 3.98
C HIS A 292 -2.18 -8.42 4.47
N SER A 293 -1.10 -7.66 4.60
CA SER A 293 -1.13 -6.23 4.89
C SER A 293 -0.80 -5.39 3.66
N ILE A 294 -1.38 -4.19 3.62
CA ILE A 294 -1.06 -3.11 2.69
C ILE A 294 -0.89 -1.81 3.47
N ASN A 295 -0.06 -0.91 2.96
CA ASN A 295 0.12 0.40 3.59
C ASN A 295 -1.06 1.32 3.26
N GLN A 296 -1.34 2.29 4.12
CA GLN A 296 -2.37 3.28 3.87
C GLN A 296 -2.10 4.03 2.55
N GLY A 297 -3.09 4.08 1.67
CA GLY A 297 -2.97 4.69 0.36
C GLY A 297 -2.31 3.81 -0.70
N GLU A 298 -1.80 2.62 -0.36
CA GLU A 298 -1.29 1.65 -1.32
C GLU A 298 -2.42 1.25 -2.29
N ASN A 299 -2.18 1.33 -3.60
CA ASN A 299 -3.16 0.89 -4.59
C ASN A 299 -3.45 -0.60 -4.40
N TYR A 300 -4.73 -0.95 -4.47
CA TYR A 300 -5.19 -2.28 -4.14
C TYR A 300 -6.40 -2.68 -4.98
N ASP A 301 -6.25 -3.74 -5.78
CA ASP A 301 -7.34 -4.40 -6.48
C ASP A 301 -7.54 -5.80 -5.90
N THR A 302 -8.77 -6.12 -5.49
CA THR A 302 -9.10 -7.41 -4.87
C THR A 302 -8.94 -8.60 -5.81
N MET A 303 -8.86 -8.38 -7.13
CA MET A 303 -8.67 -9.42 -8.14
C MET A 303 -7.21 -9.53 -8.61
N ALA A 304 -6.29 -8.72 -8.10
CA ALA A 304 -4.87 -8.80 -8.44
C ALA A 304 -4.27 -10.18 -8.07
N GLY A 305 -3.76 -10.90 -9.06
CA GLY A 305 -3.16 -12.23 -8.88
C GLY A 305 -4.15 -13.36 -8.58
N ILE A 306 -5.46 -13.12 -8.64
CA ILE A 306 -6.48 -14.14 -8.34
C ILE A 306 -6.73 -15.05 -9.54
N TRP A 307 -6.77 -16.35 -9.27
CA TRP A 307 -7.23 -17.38 -10.20
C TRP A 307 -8.29 -18.26 -9.55
N ALA A 308 -9.30 -18.66 -10.31
CA ALA A 308 -10.23 -19.71 -9.90
C ALA A 308 -10.37 -20.78 -10.98
N PHE A 309 -10.32 -22.04 -10.55
CA PHE A 309 -10.47 -23.19 -11.44
C PHE A 309 -11.57 -24.10 -10.91
N ASN A 310 -12.44 -24.59 -11.80
CA ASN A 310 -13.51 -25.52 -11.43
C ASN A 310 -12.98 -26.97 -11.35
N SER A 311 -13.83 -27.92 -10.92
CA SER A 311 -13.43 -29.33 -10.84
C SER A 311 -13.22 -29.99 -12.21
N GLN A 312 -13.53 -29.30 -13.30
CA GLN A 312 -13.27 -29.71 -14.69
C GLN A 312 -11.96 -29.11 -15.23
N ARG A 313 -11.18 -28.41 -14.39
CA ARG A 313 -9.88 -27.81 -14.73
C ARG A 313 -9.99 -26.61 -15.67
N GLU A 314 -11.16 -25.99 -15.74
CA GLU A 314 -11.41 -24.79 -16.55
C GLU A 314 -11.19 -23.54 -15.69
N ASP A 315 -10.56 -22.52 -16.27
CA ASP A 315 -10.48 -21.18 -15.68
C ASP A 315 -11.89 -20.57 -15.60
N VAL A 316 -12.30 -20.27 -14.38
CA VAL A 316 -13.58 -19.65 -14.03
C VAL A 316 -13.39 -18.37 -13.24
N THR A 317 -12.22 -17.74 -13.33
CA THR A 317 -11.88 -16.49 -12.62
C THR A 317 -12.92 -15.40 -12.88
N ASP A 318 -13.40 -15.27 -14.12
CA ASP A 318 -14.46 -14.32 -14.52
C ASP A 318 -15.84 -14.60 -13.89
N GLN A 319 -16.02 -15.77 -13.26
CA GLN A 319 -17.24 -16.17 -12.56
C GLN A 319 -17.16 -15.91 -11.05
N LEU A 320 -16.02 -15.45 -10.53
CA LEU A 320 -15.87 -15.12 -9.12
C LEU A 320 -16.78 -13.97 -8.72
N LYS A 321 -17.48 -14.19 -7.61
CA LYS A 321 -18.18 -13.16 -6.87
C LYS A 321 -17.26 -12.73 -5.72
N VAL A 322 -17.01 -11.43 -5.64
CA VAL A 322 -16.25 -10.81 -4.54
C VAL A 322 -17.23 -10.07 -3.63
N GLU A 323 -17.23 -10.44 -2.34
CA GLU A 323 -17.99 -9.78 -1.29
C GLU A 323 -17.04 -9.11 -0.29
N GLY A 324 -17.38 -7.91 0.17
CA GLY A 324 -16.50 -7.08 0.99
C GLY A 324 -15.88 -5.94 0.18
N THR A 325 -15.36 -4.94 0.87
CA THR A 325 -14.68 -3.79 0.27
C THR A 325 -13.54 -3.39 1.20
N VAL A 326 -12.38 -3.10 0.62
CA VAL A 326 -11.21 -2.61 1.34
C VAL A 326 -11.12 -1.11 1.10
N ASP A 327 -11.16 -0.32 2.18
CA ASP A 327 -10.87 1.11 2.13
C ASP A 327 -9.40 1.30 2.47
N ASN A 328 -8.55 1.32 1.44
CA ASN A 328 -7.10 1.45 1.58
C ASN A 328 -6.67 2.82 2.14
N MET A 329 -7.58 3.79 2.27
CA MET A 329 -7.30 5.08 2.90
C MET A 329 -7.54 5.06 4.42
N LYS A 330 -8.02 3.95 4.98
CA LYS A 330 -8.39 3.88 6.39
C LYS A 330 -7.79 2.66 7.06
N LEU A 331 -7.03 2.89 8.13
CA LEU A 331 -6.44 1.82 8.93
C LEU A 331 -7.50 0.86 9.46
N GLY A 332 -7.19 -0.42 9.46
CA GLY A 332 -8.07 -1.46 9.99
C GLY A 332 -8.02 -2.77 9.23
N LYS A 333 -8.87 -3.70 9.66
CA LYS A 333 -8.99 -5.04 9.08
C LYS A 333 -10.26 -5.14 8.25
N TYR A 334 -10.12 -5.63 7.03
CA TYR A 334 -11.19 -5.75 6.04
C TYR A 334 -11.32 -7.20 5.62
N THR A 335 -12.53 -7.76 5.74
CA THR A 335 -12.80 -9.13 5.28
C THR A 335 -13.27 -9.11 3.83
N VAL A 336 -12.63 -9.91 2.98
CA VAL A 336 -13.03 -10.14 1.60
C VAL A 336 -13.33 -11.63 1.40
N LYS A 337 -14.48 -11.94 0.79
CA LYS A 337 -14.88 -13.31 0.44
C LYS A 337 -14.96 -13.45 -1.08
N TYR A 338 -14.26 -14.44 -1.60
CA TYR A 338 -14.33 -14.88 -2.99
C TYR A 338 -15.21 -16.13 -3.05
N SER A 339 -16.15 -16.21 -3.99
CA SER A 339 -16.88 -17.44 -4.23
C SER A 339 -17.32 -17.63 -5.67
N PHE A 340 -17.48 -18.89 -6.07
CA PHE A 340 -18.12 -19.29 -7.32
C PHE A 340 -18.89 -20.60 -7.12
N THR A 341 -19.68 -21.00 -8.11
CA THR A 341 -20.45 -22.25 -8.06
C THR A 341 -19.81 -23.31 -8.95
N ASP A 342 -19.46 -24.45 -8.38
CA ASP A 342 -18.98 -25.63 -9.09
C ASP A 342 -19.93 -26.81 -8.85
N GLN A 343 -20.45 -27.41 -9.92
CA GLN A 343 -21.40 -28.54 -9.84
C GLN A 343 -22.56 -28.34 -8.84
N GLY A 344 -23.05 -27.11 -8.71
CA GLY A 344 -24.15 -26.76 -7.79
C GLY A 344 -23.73 -26.58 -6.32
N LYS A 345 -22.43 -26.59 -6.01
CA LYS A 345 -21.86 -26.28 -4.70
C LYS A 345 -21.13 -24.94 -4.73
N GLU A 346 -21.25 -24.16 -3.67
CA GLU A 346 -20.45 -22.94 -3.50
C GLU A 346 -19.03 -23.32 -3.07
N ILE A 347 -18.05 -22.87 -3.84
CA ILE A 347 -16.63 -22.89 -3.50
C ILE A 347 -16.27 -21.48 -3.08
N TRP A 348 -15.65 -21.32 -1.91
CA TRP A 348 -15.36 -20.00 -1.38
C TRP A 348 -14.09 -19.98 -0.54
N LYS A 349 -13.47 -18.79 -0.47
CA LYS A 349 -12.34 -18.48 0.40
C LYS A 349 -12.54 -17.08 0.96
N SER A 350 -12.32 -16.90 2.27
CA SER A 350 -12.32 -15.59 2.92
C SER A 350 -10.93 -15.24 3.39
N ILE A 351 -10.55 -13.99 3.19
CA ILE A 351 -9.27 -13.43 3.62
C ILE A 351 -9.49 -12.15 4.42
N GLU A 352 -8.47 -11.79 5.20
CA GLU A 352 -8.39 -10.52 5.93
C GLU A 352 -7.27 -9.67 5.33
N ILE A 353 -7.62 -8.46 4.91
CA ILE A 353 -6.68 -7.43 4.47
C ILE A 353 -6.50 -6.43 5.61
N THR A 354 -5.26 -6.23 6.04
CA THR A 354 -4.94 -5.23 7.06
C THR A 354 -4.38 -3.99 6.37
N VAL A 355 -5.06 -2.86 6.52
CA VAL A 355 -4.50 -1.55 6.15
C VAL A 355 -3.76 -1.03 7.36
N GLU A 356 -2.45 -0.92 7.24
CA GLU A 356 -1.53 -0.48 8.28
C GLU A 356 -0.79 0.78 7.85
N ASP A 357 -0.09 1.39 8.79
CA ASP A 357 0.76 2.54 8.58
C ASP A 357 2.13 2.20 9.15
N ASP A 358 3.12 2.14 8.26
CA ASP A 358 4.52 1.83 8.54
C ASP A 358 5.44 3.04 8.27
N GLU A 359 4.86 4.18 7.88
CA GLU A 359 5.61 5.39 7.59
C GLU A 359 5.91 6.13 8.89
N ALA A 360 7.18 6.42 9.12
CA ALA A 360 7.56 7.18 10.31
C ALA A 360 7.25 8.67 10.13
N PRO A 361 6.76 9.36 11.18
CA PRO A 361 6.69 10.81 11.18
C PRO A 361 8.06 11.44 10.99
N VAL A 362 8.08 12.68 10.52
CA VAL A 362 9.30 13.45 10.32
C VAL A 362 9.33 14.69 11.19
N ILE A 363 10.50 15.00 11.74
CA ILE A 363 10.78 16.27 12.42
C ILE A 363 11.58 17.15 11.46
N THR A 364 11.05 18.33 11.14
CA THR A 364 11.66 19.32 10.22
C THR A 364 12.28 20.50 10.95
N ARG A 365 12.00 20.67 12.25
CA ARG A 365 12.57 21.75 13.07
C ARG A 365 12.63 21.35 14.53
N VAL A 366 13.73 21.70 15.19
CA VAL A 366 13.93 21.42 16.62
C VAL A 366 14.63 22.60 17.32
N PRO A 367 14.29 22.94 18.58
CA PRO A 367 15.05 23.93 19.36
C PRO A 367 16.46 23.42 19.69
N VAL A 368 17.45 24.31 19.66
CA VAL A 368 18.83 23.97 20.06
C VAL A 368 18.98 24.02 21.57
N GLU A 369 18.54 25.13 22.17
CA GLU A 369 18.58 25.37 23.61
C GLU A 369 17.31 26.09 24.09
N ILE A 370 16.75 25.63 25.21
CA ILE A 370 15.69 26.33 25.95
C ILE A 370 16.21 26.67 27.35
N LYS A 371 16.15 27.96 27.71
CA LYS A 371 16.56 28.45 29.04
C LYS A 371 15.33 28.68 29.89
N LEU A 372 15.26 28.05 31.06
CA LEU A 372 14.16 28.13 32.00
C LEU A 372 14.57 28.98 33.21
N GLU A 373 13.68 29.88 33.66
CA GLU A 373 13.90 30.62 34.92
C GLU A 373 14.00 29.68 36.13
N SER A 374 13.19 28.62 36.14
CA SER A 374 13.22 27.57 37.16
C SER A 374 12.54 26.30 36.64
N TYR A 375 12.85 25.16 37.25
CA TYR A 375 12.19 23.89 36.99
C TYR A 375 11.98 23.17 38.32
N ASN A 376 10.74 22.77 38.61
CA ASN A 376 10.32 22.14 39.86
C ASN A 376 9.71 20.75 39.64
N GLY A 377 10.09 20.07 38.55
CA GLY A 377 9.60 18.72 38.23
C GLY A 377 8.33 18.69 37.36
N GLN A 378 7.98 19.80 36.72
CA GLN A 378 6.85 19.96 35.79
C GLN A 378 7.15 19.25 34.45
N ALA A 379 7.22 17.93 34.48
CA ALA A 379 7.67 17.11 33.36
C ALA A 379 6.77 17.24 32.12
N ASP A 380 5.45 17.24 32.33
CA ASP A 380 4.47 17.34 31.24
C ASP A 380 4.50 18.73 30.62
N GLU A 381 4.60 19.78 31.44
CA GLU A 381 4.74 21.16 30.97
C GLU A 381 6.05 21.35 30.20
N LEU A 382 7.13 20.68 30.60
CA LEU A 382 8.40 20.73 29.87
C LEU A 382 8.29 20.03 28.51
N ALA A 383 7.59 18.89 28.45
CA ALA A 383 7.38 18.18 27.20
C ALA A 383 6.55 19.01 26.22
N GLU A 384 5.45 19.61 26.67
CA GLU A 384 4.61 20.50 25.87
C GLU A 384 5.38 21.76 25.42
N LEU A 385 6.21 22.33 26.31
CA LEU A 385 7.05 23.47 25.97
C LEU A 385 8.06 23.11 24.87
N VAL A 386 8.77 21.99 24.98
CA VAL A 386 9.71 21.53 23.94
C VAL A 386 8.96 21.28 22.63
N ALA A 387 7.83 20.58 22.69
CA ALA A 387 6.99 20.28 21.53
C ALA A 387 6.51 21.55 20.80
N SER A 388 6.22 22.63 21.53
CA SER A 388 5.80 23.92 20.93
C SER A 388 6.85 24.55 19.99
N TYR A 389 8.12 24.18 20.12
CA TYR A 389 9.22 24.64 19.26
C TYR A 389 9.63 23.61 18.19
N VAL A 390 9.02 22.42 18.22
CA VAL A 390 9.29 21.35 17.26
C VAL A 390 8.26 21.41 16.14
N ASN A 391 8.72 21.32 14.89
CA ASN A 391 7.83 21.05 13.76
C ASN A 391 7.94 19.56 13.43
N ALA A 392 6.86 18.84 13.67
CA ALA A 392 6.71 17.43 13.34
C ALA A 392 5.46 17.23 12.50
N GLN A 393 5.52 16.28 11.56
CA GLN A 393 4.38 15.88 10.74
C GLN A 393 4.41 14.39 10.46
N ASP A 394 3.23 13.82 10.31
CA ASP A 394 2.98 12.47 9.80
C ASP A 394 2.12 12.58 8.53
N GLY A 395 2.70 12.22 7.38
CA GLY A 395 2.18 12.63 6.07
C GLY A 395 1.90 14.13 6.00
N ASP A 396 0.63 14.49 5.76
CA ASP A 396 0.12 15.88 5.73
C ASP A 396 -0.34 16.40 7.11
N THR A 397 -0.31 15.57 8.15
CA THR A 397 -0.84 15.88 9.49
C THR A 397 0.26 16.48 10.38
N LEU A 398 0.01 17.64 10.97
CA LEU A 398 0.94 18.27 11.93
C LEU A 398 0.79 17.64 13.32
N ILE A 399 1.91 17.23 13.91
CA ILE A 399 1.96 16.71 15.28
C ILE A 399 2.34 17.85 16.22
N ARG A 400 1.55 18.05 17.28
CA ARG A 400 1.74 19.18 18.22
C ARG A 400 1.80 18.78 19.68
N THR A 401 1.23 17.62 20.04
CA THR A 401 1.09 17.19 21.43
C THR A 401 2.42 16.71 21.98
N GLY A 402 2.96 17.39 23.00
CA GLY A 402 4.15 16.95 23.72
C GLY A 402 3.83 15.93 24.81
N VAL A 403 4.59 14.84 24.89
CA VAL A 403 4.43 13.84 25.95
C VAL A 403 5.76 13.62 26.67
N ALA A 404 5.73 13.71 28.01
CA ALA A 404 6.88 13.40 28.85
C ALA A 404 7.13 11.88 28.89
N THR A 405 8.35 11.47 28.57
CA THR A 405 8.71 10.06 28.45
C THR A 405 9.94 9.69 29.27
N ASP A 406 10.10 8.39 29.49
CA ASP A 406 11.26 7.79 30.15
C ASP A 406 12.47 7.59 29.21
N GLY A 407 12.33 7.94 27.92
CA GLY A 407 13.32 7.70 26.87
C GLY A 407 13.44 6.24 26.41
N ASN A 408 12.64 5.32 26.97
CA ASN A 408 12.60 3.90 26.64
C ASN A 408 11.24 3.47 26.05
N GLY A 409 10.51 4.42 25.46
CA GLY A 409 9.26 4.16 24.77
C GLY A 409 8.03 4.09 25.67
N LYS A 410 8.12 4.62 26.90
CA LYS A 410 7.00 4.73 27.82
C LYS A 410 6.83 6.16 28.32
N THR A 411 5.63 6.49 28.72
CA THR A 411 5.35 7.67 29.57
C THR A 411 6.02 7.50 30.94
N LEU A 412 6.12 8.58 31.72
CA LEU A 412 6.75 8.52 33.05
C LEU A 412 5.99 7.64 34.06
N ASP A 413 4.69 7.43 33.87
CA ASP A 413 3.87 6.50 34.66
C ASP A 413 3.91 5.05 34.14
N GLY A 414 4.67 4.78 33.08
CA GLY A 414 4.97 3.43 32.59
C GLY A 414 4.00 2.89 31.53
N GLN A 415 3.08 3.71 31.02
CA GLN A 415 2.22 3.37 29.90
C GLN A 415 3.04 3.33 28.59
N ALA A 416 2.82 2.30 27.77
CA ALA A 416 3.46 2.22 26.46
C ALA A 416 2.91 3.31 25.53
N LEU A 417 3.79 4.03 24.83
CA LEU A 417 3.37 5.16 23.98
C LEU A 417 2.38 4.75 22.88
N THR A 418 2.49 3.54 22.34
CA THR A 418 1.56 2.99 21.35
C THR A 418 0.13 2.84 21.86
N SER A 419 -0.08 2.80 23.18
CA SER A 419 -1.42 2.72 23.76
C SER A 419 -2.12 4.08 23.89
N LEU A 420 -1.45 5.18 23.54
CA LEU A 420 -2.05 6.52 23.51
C LEU A 420 -3.01 6.69 22.32
N GLY A 421 -2.79 5.95 21.23
CA GLY A 421 -3.67 5.97 20.05
C GLY A 421 -3.74 7.31 19.32
N GLN A 422 -2.68 8.12 19.41
CA GLN A 422 -2.55 9.43 18.76
C GLN A 422 -1.07 9.73 18.49
N ASP A 423 -0.83 10.65 17.56
CA ASP A 423 0.52 11.09 17.22
C ASP A 423 1.02 12.09 18.25
N VAL A 424 2.28 11.94 18.67
CA VAL A 424 2.88 12.70 19.76
C VAL A 424 4.34 13.04 19.50
N ILE A 425 4.77 14.18 20.04
CA ILE A 425 6.18 14.53 20.19
C ILE A 425 6.63 14.00 21.55
N CYS A 426 7.35 12.90 21.55
CA CYS A 426 7.91 12.29 22.73
C CYS A 426 9.11 13.09 23.20
N VAL A 427 9.15 13.49 24.48
CA VAL A 427 10.26 14.23 25.08
C VAL A 427 10.78 13.46 26.30
N ALA A 428 11.99 12.93 26.21
CA ALA A 428 12.63 12.18 27.28
C ALA A 428 13.16 13.13 28.36
N VAL A 429 12.44 13.22 29.47
CA VAL A 429 12.72 14.15 30.58
C VAL A 429 13.21 13.44 31.84
N ASN A 430 13.39 12.12 31.79
CA ASN A 430 13.83 11.28 32.91
C ASN A 430 15.19 11.65 33.52
N LYS A 431 16.00 12.48 32.85
CA LYS A 431 17.28 12.99 33.32
C LYS A 431 17.23 14.46 33.79
N MET A 432 16.06 15.10 33.77
CA MET A 432 15.88 16.46 34.25
C MET A 432 15.89 16.51 35.78
N GLU A 433 16.53 17.53 36.34
CA GLU A 433 16.50 17.82 37.77
C GLU A 433 16.13 19.28 38.01
N SER A 434 15.64 19.61 39.21
CA SER A 434 15.28 20.99 39.59
C SER A 434 16.48 21.90 39.88
N LYS A 435 17.68 21.32 39.92
CA LYS A 435 18.92 22.06 40.20
C LYS A 435 19.30 22.91 39.00
N ALA A 436 19.80 24.11 39.25
CA ALA A 436 20.39 24.92 38.18
C ALA A 436 21.54 24.17 37.48
N GLY A 437 21.49 24.13 36.15
CA GLY A 437 22.38 23.32 35.32
C GLY A 437 21.89 23.21 33.88
N SER A 438 22.70 22.57 33.03
CA SER A 438 22.34 22.26 31.65
C SER A 438 22.08 20.76 31.53
N TYR A 439 20.93 20.41 30.95
CA TYR A 439 20.41 19.07 30.80
C TYR A 439 20.17 18.78 29.33
N THR A 440 20.24 17.51 28.94
CA THR A 440 19.90 17.08 27.58
C THR A 440 18.61 16.30 27.63
N VAL A 441 17.61 16.77 26.89
CA VAL A 441 16.40 16.01 26.60
C VAL A 441 16.47 15.49 25.17
N VAL A 442 15.93 14.30 24.94
CA VAL A 442 15.85 13.69 23.61
C VAL A 442 14.40 13.76 23.18
N CYS A 443 14.14 14.19 21.94
CA CYS A 443 12.81 14.19 21.37
C CYS A 443 12.74 13.40 20.07
N CYS A 444 11.58 12.80 19.81
CA CYS A 444 11.19 12.22 18.53
C CYS A 444 9.68 12.37 18.35
N ALA A 445 9.20 12.35 17.11
CA ALA A 445 7.79 12.18 16.82
C ALA A 445 7.47 10.69 16.76
N GLN A 446 6.29 10.32 17.23
CA GLN A 446 5.74 8.97 17.12
C GLN A 446 4.28 9.08 16.68
N ASP A 447 3.87 8.31 15.68
CA ASP A 447 2.47 8.22 15.29
C ASP A 447 1.66 7.27 16.20
N SER A 448 0.37 7.17 15.92
CA SER A 448 -0.56 6.26 16.57
C SER A 448 -0.29 4.76 16.29
N SER A 449 0.38 4.44 15.19
CA SER A 449 0.81 3.08 14.78
C SER A 449 2.08 2.62 15.50
N GLY A 450 2.83 3.57 16.09
CA GLY A 450 4.07 3.35 16.81
C GLY A 450 5.34 3.61 16.00
N ASN A 451 5.26 4.08 14.74
CA ASN A 451 6.46 4.41 13.98
C ASN A 451 7.08 5.69 14.54
N ARG A 452 8.41 5.82 14.41
CA ARG A 452 9.17 6.90 15.08
C ARG A 452 10.08 7.61 14.12
N SER A 453 10.09 8.93 14.22
CA SER A 453 11.09 9.78 13.58
C SER A 453 12.49 9.49 14.10
N SER A 454 13.50 10.08 13.44
CA SER A 454 14.83 10.23 14.03
C SER A 454 14.78 10.94 15.38
N TYR A 455 15.72 10.59 16.25
CA TYR A 455 15.89 11.22 17.56
C TYR A 455 16.71 12.51 17.43
N HIS A 456 16.26 13.56 18.12
CA HIS A 456 16.94 14.85 18.19
C HIS A 456 17.18 15.27 19.64
N THR A 457 18.32 15.89 19.91
CA THR A 457 18.68 16.36 21.25
C THR A 457 18.37 17.85 21.38
N VAL A 458 17.78 18.24 22.50
CA VAL A 458 17.55 19.63 22.91
C VAL A 458 18.29 19.87 24.21
N THR A 459 19.03 20.98 24.29
CA THR A 459 19.62 21.43 25.54
C THR A 459 18.58 22.21 26.35
N VAL A 460 18.37 21.84 27.61
CA VAL A 460 17.51 22.58 28.54
C VAL A 460 18.38 23.10 29.68
N THR A 461 18.47 24.42 29.82
CA THR A 461 19.26 25.07 30.87
C THR A 461 18.32 25.63 31.93
N VAL A 462 18.45 25.15 33.17
CA VAL A 462 17.71 25.65 34.34
C VAL A 462 18.58 26.71 35.02
N GLU A 463 18.07 27.93 35.11
CA GLU A 463 18.76 29.02 35.80
C GLU A 463 18.44 29.06 37.31
N LYS A 464 19.11 29.94 38.04
CA LYS A 464 19.02 30.06 39.50
C LYS A 464 18.00 31.07 39.97
#